data_AF-A0A821ZJ23-F1
#
_entry.id   AF-A0A821ZJ23-F1
#
_cell.length_a   1.000
_cell.length_b   1.000
_cell.length_c   1.000
_cell.angle_alpha   90.00
_cell.angle_beta   90.00
_cell.angle_gamma   90.00
#
_symmetry.space_group_name_H-M   'P 1'
#
loop_
_entity.id
_entity.type
_entity.pdbx_description
1 polymer ?
#
loop_
_entity_poly.entity_id
_entity_poly.type
_entity_poly.pdbx_seq_one_letter_code
_entity_poly.pdbx_strand_id
1 'polypeptide(L)'
;TVSAAPNLSASHLIHVHSPNWNAATQDACIGELDQAILNILNLADQQGFTSIALPSISSGRAGFPKQTAAQTILAALSKFFRQTTTTSLQQVCFVLYDPESVTVYTTELQRMVE
;
A
#
# COMPACT_ATOMS: atom_id res chain seq x y z
N THR A 1 10.82 3.62 -7.87
CA THR A 1 12.14 4.27 -7.67
C THR A 1 12.08 5.15 -6.43
N VAL A 2 13.21 5.53 -5.83
CA VAL A 2 13.25 6.44 -4.67
C VAL A 2 13.90 7.75 -5.06
N SER A 3 13.37 8.87 -4.60
CA SER A 3 14.03 10.19 -4.71
C SER A 3 13.98 10.94 -3.40
N ALA A 4 14.89 11.91 -3.23
CA ALA A 4 14.77 12.89 -2.16
C ALA A 4 13.48 13.71 -2.32
N ALA A 5 12.97 14.22 -1.20
CA ALA A 5 11.72 14.99 -1.14
C ALA A 5 11.97 16.40 -0.58
N PRO A 6 12.77 17.25 -1.26
CA PRO A 6 13.05 18.58 -0.76
C PRO A 6 11.73 19.35 -0.62
N ASN A 7 11.55 20.02 0.51
CA ASN A 7 10.34 20.77 0.90
C ASN A 7 9.14 19.94 1.40
N LEU A 8 9.31 18.64 1.67
CA LEU A 8 8.33 17.85 2.41
C LEU A 8 8.88 17.46 3.79
N SER A 9 7.99 17.22 4.75
CA SER A 9 8.37 16.65 6.06
C SER A 9 8.84 15.19 5.94
N ALA A 10 8.51 14.52 4.83
CA ALA A 10 9.04 13.21 4.50
C ALA A 10 10.47 13.33 3.97
N SER A 11 11.35 12.39 4.33
CA SER A 11 12.74 12.40 3.86
C SER A 11 12.85 12.02 2.38
N HIS A 12 12.02 11.05 1.94
CA HIS A 12 12.08 10.48 0.60
C HIS A 12 10.68 10.21 0.03
N LEU A 13 10.61 10.14 -1.30
CA LEU A 13 9.43 9.71 -2.05
C LEU A 13 9.73 8.40 -2.77
N ILE A 14 8.83 7.43 -2.62
CA ILE A 14 8.83 6.20 -3.41
C ILE A 14 7.84 6.39 -4.56
N HIS A 15 8.36 6.37 -5.78
CA HIS A 15 7.57 6.44 -7.01
C HIS A 15 7.16 5.03 -7.42
N VAL A 16 5.85 4.85 -7.62
CA VAL A 16 5.22 3.57 -7.87
C VAL A 16 4.43 3.64 -9.16
N HIS A 17 4.55 2.60 -9.98
CA HIS A 17 3.64 2.39 -11.10
C HIS A 17 2.41 1.64 -10.59
N SER A 18 1.27 2.33 -10.49
CA SER A 18 0.02 1.75 -10.02
C SER A 18 -0.72 1.05 -11.16
N PRO A 19 -1.23 -0.18 -10.98
CA PRO A 19 -2.02 -0.85 -12.01
C PRO A 19 -3.37 -0.15 -12.23
N ASN A 20 -3.88 -0.25 -13.46
CA ASN A 20 -5.22 0.19 -13.81
C ASN A 20 -6.23 -0.95 -13.59
N TRP A 21 -7.42 -0.62 -13.11
CA TRP A 21 -8.48 -1.60 -12.96
C TRP A 21 -9.08 -1.98 -14.30
N ASN A 22 -9.25 -3.29 -14.51
CA ASN A 22 -10.01 -3.82 -15.62
C ASN A 22 -10.90 -4.96 -15.10
N ALA A 23 -12.21 -4.77 -15.20
CA ALA A 23 -13.20 -5.74 -14.72
C ALA A 23 -13.14 -7.10 -15.45
N ALA A 24 -12.53 -7.18 -16.65
CA ALA A 24 -12.34 -8.43 -17.38
C ALA A 24 -11.08 -9.20 -16.92
N THR A 25 -10.15 -8.55 -16.23
CA THR A 25 -8.86 -9.13 -15.82
C THR A 25 -8.58 -8.85 -14.33
N GLN A 26 -9.60 -9.03 -13.49
CA GLN A 26 -9.58 -8.64 -12.08
C GLN A 26 -8.42 -9.27 -11.32
N ASP A 27 -8.21 -10.57 -11.47
CA ASP A 27 -7.15 -11.31 -10.78
C ASP A 27 -5.76 -10.81 -11.16
N ALA A 28 -5.55 -10.46 -12.44
CA ALA A 28 -4.30 -9.88 -12.90
C ALA A 28 -4.06 -8.50 -12.28
N CYS A 29 -5.08 -7.63 -12.27
CA CYS A 29 -5.01 -6.32 -11.63
C CYS A 29 -4.68 -6.46 -10.13
N ILE A 30 -5.36 -7.36 -9.42
CA ILE A 30 -5.13 -7.64 -8.00
C ILE A 30 -3.69 -8.12 -7.77
N GLY A 31 -3.18 -9.04 -8.60
CA GLY A 31 -1.81 -9.52 -8.51
C GLY A 31 -0.77 -8.41 -8.76
N GLU A 32 -1.02 -7.53 -9.71
CA GLU A 32 -0.15 -6.36 -9.96
C GLU A 32 -0.14 -5.39 -8.77
N LEU A 33 -1.29 -5.17 -8.12
CA LEU A 33 -1.38 -4.31 -6.94
C LEU A 33 -0.68 -4.95 -5.73
N ASP A 34 -0.87 -6.26 -5.48
CA ASP A 34 -0.13 -7.00 -4.44
C ASP A 34 1.39 -6.84 -4.64
N GLN A 35 1.86 -7.08 -5.86
CA GLN A 35 3.28 -6.98 -6.18
C GLN A 35 3.80 -5.54 -6.05
N ALA A 36 3.02 -4.54 -6.44
CA ALA A 36 3.39 -3.14 -6.27
C ALA A 36 3.58 -2.78 -4.79
N ILE A 37 2.68 -3.23 -3.91
CA ILE A 37 2.80 -2.98 -2.46
C ILE A 37 4.02 -3.71 -1.88
N LEU A 38 4.23 -4.97 -2.22
CA LEU A 38 5.41 -5.72 -1.76
C LEU A 38 6.71 -5.04 -2.20
N ASN A 39 6.77 -4.54 -3.44
CA ASN A 39 7.93 -3.82 -3.94
C ASN A 39 8.20 -2.51 -3.16
N ILE A 40 7.15 -1.78 -2.77
CA ILE A 40 7.28 -0.57 -1.94
C ILE A 40 7.88 -0.92 -0.59
N LEU A 41 7.33 -1.95 0.08
CA LEU A 41 7.77 -2.34 1.43
C LEU A 41 9.20 -2.86 1.43
N ASN A 42 9.55 -3.73 0.47
CA ASN A 42 10.91 -4.21 0.28
C ASN A 42 11.89 -3.06 0.03
N LEU A 43 11.52 -2.10 -0.81
CA LEU A 43 12.37 -0.96 -1.11
C LEU A 43 12.56 -0.05 0.11
N ALA A 44 11.48 0.23 0.85
CA ALA A 44 11.56 1.02 2.07
C ALA A 44 12.46 0.34 3.13
N ASP A 45 12.33 -0.98 3.27
CA ASP A 45 13.14 -1.76 4.20
C ASP A 45 14.63 -1.80 3.79
N GLN A 46 14.92 -2.00 2.50
CA GLN A 46 16.28 -1.96 1.95
C GLN A 46 16.95 -0.59 2.13
N GLN A 47 16.18 0.49 2.15
CA GLN A 47 16.68 1.84 2.43
C GLN A 47 16.77 2.15 3.93
N GLY A 48 16.35 1.23 4.81
CA GLY A 48 16.37 1.41 6.25
C GLY A 48 15.35 2.42 6.77
N PHE A 49 14.25 2.64 6.04
CA PHE A 49 13.20 3.55 6.49
C PHE A 49 12.37 2.94 7.61
N THR A 50 12.13 3.73 8.67
CA THR A 50 11.38 3.26 9.84
C THR A 50 9.88 3.53 9.75
N SER A 51 9.46 4.43 8.88
CA SER A 51 8.05 4.74 8.68
C SER A 51 7.73 5.04 7.22
N ILE A 52 6.51 4.71 6.81
CA ILE A 52 6.00 4.99 5.46
C ILE A 52 4.54 5.42 5.52
N ALA A 53 4.19 6.41 4.69
CA ALA A 53 2.82 6.84 4.45
C ALA A 53 2.36 6.34 3.08
N LEU A 54 1.24 5.62 3.04
CA LEU A 54 0.67 5.04 1.81
C LEU A 54 -0.71 5.66 1.55
N PRO A 55 -0.99 6.15 0.33
CA PRO A 55 -2.36 6.39 -0.08
C PRO A 55 -3.09 5.07 -0.36
N SER A 56 -4.39 5.13 -0.63
CA SER A 56 -5.08 4.00 -1.23
C SER A 56 -4.71 3.89 -2.72
N ILE A 57 -3.62 3.17 -3.00
CA ILE A 57 -3.07 3.02 -4.34
C ILE A 57 -4.11 2.38 -5.27
N SER A 58 -4.21 2.91 -6.50
CA SER A 58 -5.15 2.50 -7.56
C SER A 58 -6.65 2.76 -7.32
N SER A 59 -7.12 3.09 -6.11
CA SER A 59 -8.56 3.29 -5.83
C SER A 59 -9.13 4.67 -6.22
N GLY A 60 -8.29 5.55 -6.76
CA GLY A 60 -8.68 6.84 -7.35
C GLY A 60 -8.91 6.73 -8.85
N ARG A 61 -8.11 7.48 -9.64
CA ARG A 61 -8.25 7.55 -11.10
C ARG A 61 -8.09 6.20 -11.81
N ALA A 62 -7.38 5.25 -11.21
CA ALA A 62 -7.14 3.93 -11.80
C ALA A 62 -8.37 3.00 -11.70
N GLY A 63 -9.43 3.40 -10.98
CA GLY A 63 -10.74 2.77 -11.02
C GLY A 63 -10.88 1.49 -10.19
N PHE A 64 -9.92 1.15 -9.33
CA PHE A 64 -10.10 0.00 -8.44
C PHE A 64 -11.27 0.23 -7.49
N PRO A 65 -12.14 -0.76 -7.28
CA PRO A 65 -13.09 -0.72 -6.18
C PRO A 65 -12.35 -0.52 -4.85
N LYS A 66 -12.77 0.45 -4.05
CA LYS A 66 -12.11 0.82 -2.77
C LYS A 66 -11.92 -0.40 -1.86
N GLN A 67 -12.96 -1.23 -1.75
CA GLN A 67 -12.95 -2.45 -0.96
C GLN A 67 -11.85 -3.43 -1.43
N THR A 68 -11.82 -3.72 -2.74
CA THR A 68 -10.83 -4.63 -3.32
C THR A 68 -9.41 -4.08 -3.16
N ALA A 69 -9.20 -2.78 -3.41
CA ALA A 69 -7.88 -2.16 -3.21
C ALA A 69 -7.42 -2.27 -1.75
N ALA A 70 -8.27 -1.92 -0.79
CA ALA A 70 -7.93 -1.99 0.63
C ALA A 70 -7.59 -3.44 1.05
N GLN A 71 -8.39 -4.41 0.63
CA GLN A 71 -8.14 -5.83 0.87
C GLN A 71 -6.79 -6.28 0.32
N THR A 72 -6.50 -5.98 -0.95
CA THR A 72 -5.24 -6.35 -1.58
C THR A 72 -4.04 -5.69 -0.88
N ILE A 73 -4.12 -4.40 -0.58
CA ILE A 73 -3.03 -3.65 0.04
C ILE A 73 -2.73 -4.18 1.45
N LEU A 74 -3.77 -4.41 2.25
CA LEU A 74 -3.64 -4.92 3.61
C LEU A 74 -3.18 -6.39 3.66
N ALA A 75 -3.63 -7.22 2.71
CA ALA A 75 -3.14 -8.59 2.56
C ALA A 75 -1.65 -8.62 2.20
N ALA A 76 -1.21 -7.75 1.28
CA ALA A 76 0.20 -7.62 0.90
C ALA A 76 1.08 -7.21 2.10
N LEU A 77 0.62 -6.27 2.93
CA LEU A 77 1.30 -5.89 4.18
C LEU A 77 1.40 -7.07 5.15
N SER A 78 0.30 -7.78 5.39
CA SER A 78 0.30 -8.98 6.24
C SER A 78 1.28 -10.03 5.76
N LYS A 79 1.30 -10.28 4.44
CA LYS A 79 2.23 -11.21 3.79
C LYS A 79 3.68 -10.78 4.00
N PHE A 80 4.01 -9.51 3.77
CA PHE A 80 5.34 -8.96 4.00
C PHE A 80 5.80 -9.17 5.45
N PHE A 81 5.01 -8.72 6.44
CA PHE A 81 5.41 -8.83 7.85
C PHE A 81 5.44 -10.26 8.39
N ARG A 82 4.66 -11.20 7.80
CA ARG A 82 4.73 -12.63 8.16
C ARG A 82 5.95 -13.33 7.56
N GLN A 83 6.43 -12.88 6.40
CA GLN A 83 7.56 -13.50 5.70
C GLN A 83 8.90 -12.89 6.11
N THR A 84 8.90 -11.67 6.62
CA THR A 84 10.11 -10.92 6.98
C THR A 84 10.39 -11.04 8.49
N THR A 85 11.44 -11.80 8.85
CA THR A 85 11.85 -12.01 10.26
C THR A 85 12.39 -10.74 10.93
N THR A 86 13.05 -9.87 10.15
CA THR A 86 13.65 -8.61 10.62
C THR A 86 13.37 -7.54 9.59
N THR A 87 12.74 -6.43 10.01
CA THR A 87 12.51 -5.26 9.17
C THR A 87 12.81 -3.98 9.95
N SER A 88 13.31 -2.98 9.23
CA SER A 88 13.48 -1.61 9.71
C SER A 88 12.14 -0.86 9.83
N LEU A 89 11.11 -1.26 9.08
CA LEU A 89 9.80 -0.63 9.09
C LEU A 89 9.07 -0.91 10.41
N GLN A 90 8.74 0.17 11.12
CA GLN A 90 8.04 0.14 12.40
C GLN A 90 6.61 0.68 12.29
N GLN A 91 6.36 1.59 11.33
CA GLN A 91 5.07 2.24 11.19
C GLN A 91 4.64 2.36 9.73
N VAL A 92 3.42 1.92 9.44
CA VAL A 92 2.73 2.14 8.16
C VAL A 92 1.50 2.99 8.44
N CYS A 93 1.42 4.16 7.81
CA CYS A 93 0.29 5.09 7.94
C CYS A 93 -0.50 5.14 6.63
N PHE A 94 -1.81 4.99 6.70
CA PHE A 94 -2.69 5.17 5.54
C PHE A 94 -3.23 6.59 5.48
N VAL A 95 -2.93 7.28 4.37
CA VAL A 95 -3.42 8.65 4.12
C VAL A 95 -4.56 8.56 3.11
N LEU A 96 -5.79 8.66 3.61
CA LEU A 96 -7.01 8.41 2.85
C LEU A 96 -7.74 9.73 2.57
N TYR A 97 -8.23 9.89 1.33
CA TYR A 97 -8.78 11.16 0.86
C TYR A 97 -10.19 11.45 1.39
N ASP A 98 -11.00 10.42 1.59
CA ASP A 98 -12.42 10.54 1.89
C ASP A 98 -12.89 9.58 3.01
N PRO A 99 -14.02 9.89 3.69
CA PRO A 99 -14.52 9.09 4.81
C PRO A 99 -14.93 7.66 4.45
N GLU A 100 -15.37 7.41 3.22
CA GLU A 100 -15.72 6.06 2.75
C GLU A 100 -14.46 5.20 2.69
N SER A 101 -13.36 5.73 2.15
CA SER A 101 -12.05 5.06 2.17
C SER A 101 -11.60 4.74 3.60
N VAL A 102 -11.75 5.69 4.54
CA VAL A 102 -11.41 5.46 5.96
C VAL A 102 -12.24 4.32 6.56
N THR A 103 -13.54 4.30 6.27
CA THR A 103 -14.45 3.25 6.74
C THR A 103 -14.02 1.89 6.22
N VAL A 104 -13.78 1.78 4.92
CA VAL A 104 -13.31 0.54 4.26
C VAL A 104 -12.02 0.02 4.90
N TYR A 105 -11.00 0.86 5.05
CA TYR A 105 -9.72 0.43 5.64
C TYR A 105 -9.88 0.02 7.10
N THR A 106 -10.71 0.73 7.87
CA THR A 106 -10.93 0.41 9.29
C THR A 106 -11.65 -0.92 9.45
N THR A 107 -12.67 -1.18 8.62
CA THR A 107 -13.38 -2.47 8.60
C THR A 107 -12.45 -3.62 8.20
N GLU A 108 -11.62 -3.44 7.16
CA GLU A 108 -10.68 -4.49 6.76
C GLU A 108 -9.58 -4.74 7.80
N LEU A 109 -9.08 -3.70 8.46
CA LEU A 109 -8.12 -3.86 9.55
C LEU A 109 -8.71 -4.63 10.73
N GLN A 110 -9.97 -4.37 11.10
CA GLN A 110 -10.66 -5.11 12.16
C GLN A 110 -10.72 -6.62 11.84
N ARG A 111 -11.04 -6.98 10.59
CA ARG A 111 -11.08 -8.38 10.12
C ARG A 111 -9.75 -9.10 10.17
N MET A 112 -8.62 -8.38 10.19
CA MET A 112 -7.29 -8.99 10.24
C MET A 112 -6.81 -9.30 11.66
N VAL A 113 -7.42 -8.66 12.66
CA VAL A 113 -7.06 -8.83 14.08
C VAL A 113 -7.86 -9.96 14.72
N GLU A 114 -9.02 -10.30 14.14
CA GLU A 114 -9.81 -11.51 14.46
C GLU A 114 -9.13 -12.79 13.93
#